data_AF-A0A6J0K1Z1-F1
#
_entry.id   AF-A0A6J0K1Z1-F1
#
_cell.length_a   1.000
_cell.length_b   1.000
_cell.length_c   1.000
_cell.angle_alpha   90.00
_cell.angle_beta   90.00
_cell.angle_gamma   90.00
#
_symmetry.space_group_name_H-M   'P 1'
#
loop_
_entity.id
_entity.type
_entity.pdbx_description
1 polymer ?
#
loop_
_entity_poly.entity_id
_entity_poly.type
_entity_poly.pdbx_seq_one_letter_code
_entity_poly.pdbx_strand_id
1 'polypeptide(L)'
;MILLSLTPVVVVVEASASSLRLPRPYSVFSYTTTCRRLRSIPFPSLECSCLNTNPTSELEEEKEEEEKVGLSVLGSEIPWEDNNVWSTFALYMFCLHIPLSFGGLSLLSRFLHLPLLLPQSQVLSLVLLQMLELSLTLFLLTITAKPQFKSIHFLNAANSTQEEGRNWLVGSALGFATLVSFIFLTSLVAHQLFPSQDVRNSELNKIIESGEVSRLGCFALYCLVAPFLEEIVYRRFLLTSLASTMEWSKALVISSLVFAASHFSAVDFVQLFGIGCVLGGCYSWSGNLASSVVVHSLYNALTLLLALRS
;
A
#
# COMPACT_ATOMS: atom_id res chain seq x y z
N MET A 1 -15.72 6.26 4.44
CA MET A 1 -15.00 7.09 3.46
C MET A 1 -15.93 7.32 2.28
N ILE A 2 -16.17 8.56 1.86
CA ILE A 2 -16.77 8.83 0.54
C ILE A 2 -15.71 8.38 -0.47
N LEU A 3 -15.74 7.08 -0.73
CA LEU A 3 -14.82 6.38 -1.59
C LEU A 3 -15.03 6.93 -2.99
N LEU A 4 -13.94 7.42 -3.57
CA LEU A 4 -13.73 7.19 -4.99
C LEU A 4 -14.04 5.72 -5.22
N SER A 5 -15.14 5.42 -5.90
CA SER A 5 -15.16 4.27 -6.79
C SER A 5 -13.85 4.38 -7.58
N LEU A 6 -12.92 3.46 -7.32
CA LEU A 6 -11.64 3.36 -8.01
C LEU A 6 -11.87 2.72 -9.38
N THR A 7 -13.05 2.91 -9.97
CA THR A 7 -13.28 2.63 -11.38
C THR A 7 -12.14 3.27 -12.16
N PRO A 8 -11.44 2.49 -12.97
CA PRO A 8 -10.29 2.99 -13.68
C PRO A 8 -10.73 4.20 -14.48
N VAL A 9 -10.08 5.35 -14.26
CA VAL A 9 -10.14 6.42 -15.24
C VAL A 9 -9.56 5.80 -16.50
N VAL A 10 -10.44 5.41 -17.42
CA VAL A 10 -10.04 4.96 -18.74
C VAL A 10 -9.36 6.17 -19.36
N VAL A 11 -8.03 6.19 -19.30
CA VAL A 11 -7.25 7.14 -20.07
C VAL A 11 -7.43 6.70 -21.51
N VAL A 12 -8.48 7.22 -22.14
CA VAL A 12 -8.55 7.27 -23.60
C VAL A 12 -7.45 8.23 -23.99
N VAL A 13 -6.24 7.71 -24.20
CA VAL A 13 -5.25 8.40 -25.00
C VAL A 13 -5.85 8.44 -26.40
N GLU A 14 -6.59 9.51 -26.68
CA GLU A 14 -7.02 9.83 -28.02
C GLU A 14 -5.75 10.14 -28.81
N ALA A 15 -5.16 9.08 -29.37
CA ALA A 15 -4.01 9.18 -30.24
C ALA A 15 -4.48 9.93 -31.48
N SER A 16 -4.32 11.26 -31.48
CA SER A 16 -4.46 12.07 -32.66
C SER A 16 -3.49 11.53 -33.71
N ALA A 17 -4.05 10.77 -34.66
CA ALA A 17 -3.34 10.12 -35.74
C ALA A 17 -2.76 11.17 -36.68
N SER A 18 -1.62 11.73 -36.30
CA SER A 18 -0.76 12.51 -37.19
C SER A 18 0.32 11.56 -37.73
N SER A 19 0.08 11.18 -38.98
CA SER A 19 0.92 10.33 -39.82
C SER A 19 2.42 10.63 -39.70
N LEU A 20 3.19 9.73 -39.10
CA LEU A 20 4.63 9.62 -39.35
C LEU A 20 4.97 8.26 -39.94
N ARG A 21 5.63 8.32 -41.10
CA ARG A 21 5.98 7.20 -41.97
C ARG A 21 7.11 6.37 -41.35
N LEU A 22 6.90 5.06 -41.30
CA LEU A 22 7.93 4.05 -41.04
C LEU A 22 8.97 4.02 -42.18
N PRO A 23 10.28 3.92 -41.88
CA PRO A 23 11.25 3.31 -42.76
C PRO A 23 11.42 1.81 -42.46
N ARG A 24 11.67 1.06 -43.53
CA ARG A 24 11.82 -0.41 -43.64
C ARG A 24 13.04 -0.98 -42.89
N PRO A 25 13.07 -2.32 -42.65
CA PRO A 25 14.06 -2.97 -41.80
C PRO A 25 15.32 -3.36 -42.58
N TYR A 26 16.48 -3.39 -41.91
CA TYR A 26 17.67 -4.08 -42.41
C TYR A 26 18.45 -4.81 -41.31
N SER A 27 18.84 -6.04 -41.70
CA SER A 27 20.00 -6.88 -41.34
C SER A 27 20.20 -7.37 -39.91
N VAL A 28 19.91 -8.66 -39.78
CA VAL A 28 20.58 -9.73 -39.02
C VAL A 28 22.08 -9.45 -38.78
N PHE A 29 22.53 -9.62 -37.54
CA PHE A 29 23.92 -9.98 -37.24
C PHE A 29 23.97 -11.07 -36.17
N SER A 30 24.54 -12.19 -36.57
CA SER A 30 24.78 -13.40 -35.79
C SER A 30 26.12 -13.26 -35.07
N TYR A 31 26.19 -13.56 -33.78
CA TYR A 31 27.46 -13.84 -33.11
C TYR A 31 27.46 -15.23 -32.50
N THR A 32 28.42 -15.99 -32.99
CA THR A 32 28.77 -17.37 -32.73
C THR A 32 29.30 -17.60 -31.31
N THR A 33 28.84 -18.70 -30.74
CA THR A 33 29.38 -19.40 -29.57
C THR A 33 30.84 -19.81 -29.80
N THR A 34 31.72 -19.63 -28.82
CA THR A 34 33.00 -20.36 -28.79
C THR A 34 33.20 -21.02 -27.44
N CYS A 35 33.13 -22.36 -27.47
CA CYS A 35 33.44 -23.26 -26.39
C CYS A 35 34.97 -23.50 -26.37
N ARG A 36 35.64 -23.43 -25.22
CA ARG A 36 36.99 -23.96 -25.03
C ARG A 36 37.01 -24.97 -23.90
N ARG A 37 37.50 -26.17 -24.23
CA ARG A 37 37.60 -27.35 -23.37
C ARG A 37 39.06 -27.57 -22.96
N LEU A 38 39.25 -27.85 -21.66
CA LEU A 38 40.26 -28.70 -20.99
C LEU A 38 41.77 -28.37 -21.05
N ARG A 39 42.37 -28.29 -19.84
CA ARG A 39 43.48 -29.19 -19.47
C ARG A 39 43.50 -29.48 -17.96
N SER A 40 43.87 -30.71 -17.66
CA SER A 40 43.85 -31.46 -16.39
C SER A 40 45.20 -31.48 -15.66
N ILE A 41 45.23 -32.13 -14.48
CA ILE A 41 46.34 -32.82 -13.73
C ILE A 41 46.64 -32.18 -12.33
N PRO A 42 46.94 -32.91 -11.23
CA PRO A 42 46.28 -34.05 -10.55
C PRO A 42 46.10 -33.82 -9.00
N PHE A 43 45.50 -34.78 -8.29
CA PHE A 43 45.33 -34.86 -6.81
C PHE A 43 46.65 -35.08 -6.03
N PRO A 44 46.66 -34.93 -4.68
CA PRO A 44 46.39 -36.10 -3.84
C PRO A 44 45.37 -35.88 -2.69
N SER A 45 44.77 -37.01 -2.34
CA SER A 45 43.77 -37.34 -1.34
C SER A 45 44.22 -37.20 0.12
N LEU A 46 43.26 -36.90 1.00
CA LEU A 46 43.15 -37.48 2.34
C LEU A 46 41.66 -37.61 2.68
N GLU A 47 41.18 -38.85 2.77
CA GLU A 47 39.90 -39.21 3.38
C GLU A 47 39.94 -38.94 4.89
N CYS A 48 38.81 -38.50 5.45
CA CYS A 48 38.26 -39.19 6.61
C CYS A 48 36.74 -38.99 6.69
N SER A 49 36.10 -39.99 7.26
CA SER A 49 34.71 -40.40 7.05
C SER A 49 33.76 -39.92 8.17
N CYS A 50 32.46 -39.97 7.85
CA CYS A 50 31.28 -40.05 8.72
C CYS A 50 30.66 -38.74 9.25
N LEU A 51 29.58 -38.28 8.60
CA LEU A 51 28.26 -38.28 9.24
C LEU A 51 27.15 -38.23 8.19
N ASN A 52 26.25 -39.21 8.26
CA ASN A 52 25.05 -39.33 7.45
C ASN A 52 23.98 -38.39 8.03
N THR A 53 23.65 -37.34 7.32
CA THR A 53 22.33 -36.70 7.39
C THR A 53 21.89 -36.43 5.96
N ASN A 54 20.69 -36.89 5.61
CA ASN A 54 20.09 -36.61 4.31
C ASN A 54 19.91 -35.10 4.17
N PRO A 55 20.57 -34.41 3.23
CA PRO A 55 20.56 -32.96 3.18
C PRO A 55 19.33 -32.40 2.44
N THR A 56 18.40 -33.24 2.00
CA THR A 56 17.34 -32.82 1.07
C THR A 56 16.16 -32.10 1.71
N SER A 57 15.94 -32.19 3.03
CA SER A 57 14.88 -31.44 3.71
C SER A 57 15.39 -30.15 4.37
N GLU A 58 16.59 -30.17 4.94
CA GLU A 58 17.19 -29.00 5.59
C GLU A 58 17.65 -27.95 4.55
N LEU A 59 18.12 -28.36 3.36
CA LEU A 59 18.47 -27.43 2.28
C LEU A 59 17.27 -26.77 1.60
N GLU A 60 16.07 -27.35 1.71
CA GLU A 60 14.83 -26.74 1.20
C GLU A 60 14.26 -25.75 2.23
N GLU A 61 14.27 -26.10 3.52
CA GLU A 61 13.89 -25.18 4.61
C GLU A 61 14.88 -24.02 4.75
N GLU A 62 16.20 -24.25 4.69
CA GLU A 62 17.21 -23.18 4.72
C GLU A 62 17.17 -22.30 3.46
N LYS A 63 16.82 -22.83 2.29
CA LYS A 63 16.62 -22.01 1.08
C LYS A 63 15.38 -21.13 1.15
N GLU A 64 14.27 -21.66 1.68
CA GLU A 64 13.06 -20.86 1.90
C GLU A 64 13.30 -19.79 2.98
N GLU A 65 14.08 -20.10 4.02
CA GLU A 65 14.48 -19.12 5.05
C GLU A 65 15.49 -18.08 4.55
N GLU A 66 16.50 -18.44 3.74
CA GLU A 66 17.44 -17.48 3.14
C GLU A 66 16.78 -16.59 2.07
N GLU A 67 15.83 -17.10 1.29
CA GLU A 67 15.06 -16.29 0.32
C GLU A 67 14.07 -15.35 1.06
N LYS A 68 13.53 -15.77 2.21
CA LYS A 68 12.73 -14.95 3.13
C LYS A 68 13.51 -13.76 3.71
N VAL A 69 14.81 -13.93 3.97
CA VAL A 69 15.71 -12.87 4.48
C VAL A 69 15.97 -11.77 3.42
N GLY A 70 15.73 -12.05 2.13
CA GLY A 70 15.94 -11.06 1.06
C GLY A 70 14.82 -10.01 0.91
N LEU A 71 13.56 -10.35 1.20
CA LEU A 71 12.43 -9.54 0.73
C LEU A 71 11.81 -8.62 1.79
N SER A 72 11.88 -8.98 3.08
CA SER A 72 11.30 -8.20 4.19
C SER A 72 12.34 -7.89 5.26
N VAL A 73 12.36 -6.63 5.70
CA VAL A 73 13.22 -6.10 6.78
C VAL A 73 12.45 -6.02 8.11
N LEU A 74 11.19 -6.44 8.15
CA LEU A 74 10.37 -6.39 9.37
C LEU A 74 10.92 -7.36 10.42
N GLY A 75 11.39 -6.80 11.54
CA GLY A 75 11.90 -7.57 12.68
C GLY A 75 10.80 -8.25 13.49
N SER A 76 11.20 -9.22 14.32
CA SER A 76 10.32 -9.96 15.23
C SER A 76 9.89 -9.15 16.45
N GLU A 77 10.67 -8.14 16.86
CA GLU A 77 10.31 -7.28 17.98
C GLU A 77 9.31 -6.20 17.56
N ILE A 78 8.10 -6.26 18.13
CA ILE A 78 7.05 -5.28 17.88
C ILE A 78 6.77 -4.38 19.10
N PRO A 79 6.42 -3.10 18.88
CA PRO A 79 6.09 -2.17 19.96
C PRO A 79 4.82 -2.51 20.73
N TRP A 80 3.98 -3.39 20.19
CA TRP A 80 2.62 -3.68 20.65
C TRP A 80 2.58 -4.91 21.53
N GLU A 81 1.59 -5.00 22.42
CA GLU A 81 1.31 -6.24 23.13
C GLU A 81 0.58 -7.23 22.21
N ASP A 82 1.23 -8.35 21.93
CA ASP A 82 0.80 -9.37 20.96
C ASP A 82 -0.63 -9.89 21.26
N ASN A 83 -0.99 -10.02 22.55
CA ASN A 83 -2.31 -10.49 22.98
C ASN A 83 -3.46 -9.51 22.68
N ASN A 84 -3.14 -8.25 22.38
CA ASN A 84 -4.13 -7.17 22.27
C ASN A 84 -4.29 -6.64 20.83
N VAL A 85 -3.60 -7.20 19.83
CA VAL A 85 -3.60 -6.70 18.45
C VAL A 85 -5.02 -6.66 17.86
N TRP A 86 -5.74 -7.78 17.87
CA TRP A 86 -7.10 -7.84 17.32
C TRP A 86 -8.10 -7.02 18.11
N SER A 87 -7.98 -6.97 19.43
CA SER A 87 -8.84 -6.13 20.29
C SER A 87 -8.64 -4.64 20.01
N THR A 88 -7.38 -4.21 19.84
CA THR A 88 -7.03 -2.84 19.50
C THR A 88 -7.51 -2.49 18.09
N PHE A 89 -7.32 -3.40 17.13
CA PHE A 89 -7.82 -3.24 15.77
C PHE A 89 -9.36 -3.15 15.74
N ALA A 90 -10.05 -3.99 16.51
CA ALA A 90 -11.51 -3.94 16.63
C ALA A 90 -11.99 -2.62 17.24
N LEU A 91 -11.32 -2.13 18.28
CA LEU A 91 -11.62 -0.82 18.87
C LEU A 91 -11.42 0.32 17.86
N TYR A 92 -10.33 0.29 17.10
CA TYR A 92 -10.14 1.21 15.98
C TYR A 92 -11.28 1.10 14.96
N MET A 93 -11.56 -0.10 14.45
CA MET A 93 -12.54 -0.30 13.38
C MET A 93 -13.97 0.11 13.78
N PHE A 94 -14.45 -0.39 14.92
CA PHE A 94 -15.84 -0.24 15.30
C PHE A 94 -16.14 1.04 16.08
N CYS A 95 -15.15 1.60 16.80
CA CYS A 95 -15.38 2.81 17.61
C CYS A 95 -14.80 4.07 16.98
N LEU A 96 -13.81 3.97 16.09
CA LEU A 96 -13.20 5.13 15.43
C LEU A 96 -13.53 5.17 13.94
N HIS A 97 -13.07 4.18 13.17
CA HIS A 97 -13.15 4.21 11.70
C HIS A 97 -14.58 4.22 11.20
N ILE A 98 -15.39 3.19 11.48
CA ILE A 98 -16.76 3.10 10.96
C ILE A 98 -17.61 4.31 11.36
N PRO A 99 -17.65 4.73 12.65
CA PRO A 99 -18.44 5.89 13.06
C PRO A 99 -17.98 7.21 12.43
N LEU A 100 -16.68 7.50 12.40
CA LEU A 100 -16.16 8.78 11.91
C LEU A 100 -16.16 8.84 10.37
N SER A 101 -15.72 7.78 9.71
CA SER A 101 -15.57 7.73 8.26
C SER A 101 -16.88 7.53 7.48
N PHE A 102 -17.91 6.90 8.07
CA PHE A 102 -19.20 6.65 7.38
C PHE A 102 -20.39 7.32 8.07
N GLY A 103 -20.37 7.42 9.41
CA GLY A 103 -21.44 8.06 10.19
C GLY A 103 -21.20 9.55 10.50
N GLY A 104 -19.96 10.03 10.39
CA GLY A 104 -19.54 11.30 10.98
C GLY A 104 -20.31 12.52 10.45
N LEU A 105 -20.50 12.62 9.12
CA LEU A 105 -21.27 13.71 8.52
C LEU A 105 -22.75 13.70 8.93
N SER A 106 -23.35 12.51 9.04
CA SER A 106 -24.75 12.34 9.46
C SER A 106 -24.97 12.73 10.93
N LEU A 107 -23.97 12.47 11.78
CA LEU A 107 -23.99 12.91 13.18
C LEU A 107 -23.79 14.42 13.29
N LEU A 108 -22.86 14.97 12.50
CA LEU A 108 -22.57 16.40 12.50
C LEU A 108 -23.74 17.24 11.97
N SER A 109 -24.39 16.80 10.89
CA SER A 109 -25.57 17.48 10.34
C SER A 109 -26.73 17.53 11.35
N ARG A 110 -26.92 16.44 12.11
CA ARG A 110 -27.91 16.37 13.20
C ARG A 110 -27.55 17.31 14.35
N PHE A 111 -26.29 17.34 14.77
CA PHE A 111 -25.84 18.20 15.88
C PHE A 111 -25.92 19.69 15.53
N LEU A 112 -25.61 20.04 14.27
CA LEU A 112 -25.69 21.42 13.77
C LEU A 112 -27.10 21.83 13.35
N HIS A 113 -28.09 20.92 13.39
CA HIS A 113 -29.45 21.15 12.91
C HIS A 113 -29.53 21.64 11.44
N LEU A 114 -28.53 21.32 10.62
CA LEU A 114 -28.47 21.68 9.20
C LEU A 114 -28.68 20.43 8.33
N PRO A 115 -29.84 20.25 7.67
CA PRO A 115 -30.14 19.04 6.91
C PRO A 115 -29.33 18.90 5.60
N LEU A 116 -28.75 20.00 5.09
CA LEU A 116 -27.89 20.00 3.92
C LEU A 116 -26.70 20.94 4.14
N LEU A 117 -25.53 20.38 4.45
CA LEU A 117 -24.29 21.16 4.50
C LEU A 117 -23.93 21.59 3.07
N LEU A 118 -23.54 22.85 2.88
CA LEU A 118 -22.97 23.30 1.61
C LEU A 118 -21.73 22.46 1.29
N PRO A 119 -21.39 22.22 0.00
CA PRO A 119 -20.26 21.38 -0.40
C PRO A 119 -18.93 21.76 0.29
N GLN A 120 -18.67 23.05 0.46
CA GLN A 120 -17.47 23.54 1.14
C GLN A 120 -17.44 23.16 2.64
N SER A 121 -18.58 23.26 3.32
CA SER A 121 -18.71 22.86 4.73
C SER A 121 -18.61 21.34 4.91
N GLN A 122 -19.08 20.56 3.93
CA GLN A 122 -18.93 19.11 3.92
C GLN A 122 -17.46 18.70 3.87
N VAL A 123 -16.67 19.25 2.94
CA VAL A 123 -15.24 18.93 2.84
C VAL A 123 -14.48 19.32 4.08
N LEU A 124 -14.72 20.52 4.61
CA LEU A 124 -14.06 20.94 5.84
C LEU A 124 -14.40 20.01 7.01
N SER A 125 -15.66 19.58 7.10
CA SER A 125 -16.12 18.65 8.12
C SER A 125 -15.48 17.27 7.95
N LEU A 126 -15.33 16.77 6.72
CA LEU A 126 -14.61 15.52 6.44
C LEU A 126 -13.13 15.61 6.83
N VAL A 127 -12.45 16.71 6.50
CA VAL A 127 -11.06 16.95 6.92
C VAL A 127 -10.97 16.91 8.45
N LEU A 128 -11.86 17.62 9.16
CA LEU A 128 -11.86 17.64 10.63
C LEU A 128 -12.14 16.27 11.24
N LEU A 129 -13.12 15.53 10.71
CA LEU A 129 -13.44 14.17 11.15
C LEU A 129 -12.26 13.22 10.93
N GLN A 130 -11.56 13.34 9.79
CA GLN A 130 -10.39 12.52 9.51
C GLN A 130 -9.20 12.87 10.43
N MET A 131 -8.98 14.15 10.71
CA MET A 131 -7.95 14.58 11.65
C MET A 131 -8.25 14.10 13.07
N LEU A 132 -9.53 14.08 13.46
CA LEU A 132 -9.99 13.50 14.72
C LEU A 132 -9.74 11.98 14.75
N GLU A 133 -10.08 11.26 13.68
CA GLU A 133 -9.83 9.83 13.55
C GLU A 133 -8.32 9.52 13.67
N LEU A 134 -7.47 10.28 12.99
CA LEU A 134 -6.02 10.18 13.10
C LEU A 134 -5.53 10.42 14.53
N SER A 135 -6.01 11.48 15.19
CA SER A 135 -5.59 11.83 16.54
C SER A 135 -6.00 10.76 17.56
N LEU A 136 -7.25 10.27 17.49
CA LEU A 136 -7.76 9.22 18.37
C LEU A 136 -7.08 7.87 18.09
N THR A 137 -6.77 7.57 16.84
CA THR A 137 -6.02 6.37 16.47
C THR A 137 -4.61 6.42 17.04
N LEU A 138 -3.88 7.52 16.86
CA LEU A 138 -2.54 7.70 17.46
C LEU A 138 -2.59 7.60 18.99
N PHE A 139 -3.62 8.15 19.62
CA PHE A 139 -3.83 8.01 21.06
C PHE A 139 -4.08 6.55 21.48
N LEU A 140 -5.01 5.86 20.82
CA LEU A 140 -5.31 4.43 21.02
C LEU A 140 -4.05 3.56 20.88
N LEU A 141 -3.27 3.86 19.85
CA LEU A 141 -2.04 3.17 19.54
C LEU A 141 -0.96 3.43 20.63
N THR A 142 -0.86 4.66 21.13
CA THR A 142 0.09 4.99 22.20
C THR A 142 -0.27 4.32 23.53
N ILE A 143 -1.56 4.20 23.87
CA ILE A 143 -1.97 3.54 25.13
C ILE A 143 -1.79 2.03 25.11
N THR A 144 -1.83 1.40 23.94
CA THR A 144 -1.69 -0.05 23.73
C THR A 144 -0.24 -0.50 23.47
N ALA A 145 0.67 0.45 23.27
CA ALA A 145 2.10 0.18 23.15
C ALA A 145 2.72 -0.27 24.49
N LYS A 146 3.69 -1.19 24.41
CA LYS A 146 4.47 -1.67 25.56
C LYS A 146 5.13 -0.48 26.28
N PRO A 147 5.28 -0.51 27.62
CA PRO A 147 5.82 0.62 28.40
C PRO A 147 7.15 1.18 27.89
N GLN A 148 8.03 0.30 27.38
CA GLN A 148 9.33 0.65 26.80
C GLN A 148 9.25 1.48 25.50
N PHE A 149 8.10 1.47 24.82
CA PHE A 149 7.87 2.20 23.55
C PHE A 149 6.86 3.35 23.70
N LYS A 150 6.42 3.70 24.91
CA LYS A 150 5.42 4.77 25.16
C LYS A 150 5.92 6.21 24.92
N SER A 151 7.22 6.41 24.68
CA SER A 151 7.79 7.75 24.41
C SER A 151 7.57 8.18 22.95
N ILE A 152 7.72 9.49 22.69
CA ILE A 152 7.62 10.20 21.38
C ILE A 152 8.48 9.54 20.28
N HIS A 153 9.39 8.64 20.67
CA HIS A 153 10.05 7.70 19.78
C HIS A 153 9.09 6.81 18.96
N PHE A 154 7.79 6.74 19.27
CA PHE A 154 6.77 6.08 18.44
C PHE A 154 6.69 6.60 17.00
N LEU A 155 6.88 7.92 16.81
CA LEU A 155 6.94 8.53 15.48
C LEU A 155 8.35 8.47 14.89
N ASN A 156 9.40 8.56 15.72
CA ASN A 156 10.80 8.52 15.26
C ASN A 156 11.36 7.12 15.02
N ALA A 157 10.73 6.07 15.57
CA ALA A 157 11.00 4.67 15.22
C ALA A 157 10.64 4.37 13.75
N ALA A 158 9.97 5.31 13.07
CA ALA A 158 9.88 5.34 11.61
C ALA A 158 11.22 5.38 10.89
N ASN A 159 12.26 5.88 11.56
CA ASN A 159 13.58 6.08 10.98
C ASN A 159 14.65 5.17 11.59
N SER A 160 14.37 4.44 12.68
CA SER A 160 15.40 3.67 13.39
C SER A 160 15.53 2.20 12.97
N THR A 161 14.69 1.71 12.06
CA THR A 161 14.89 0.42 11.36
C THR A 161 15.87 0.54 10.18
N GLN A 162 16.51 1.71 10.03
CA GLN A 162 17.59 2.01 9.09
C GLN A 162 18.91 1.27 9.42
N GLU A 163 18.84 0.12 10.07
CA GLU A 163 19.99 -0.74 10.37
C GLU A 163 20.30 -1.68 9.19
N GLU A 164 19.37 -1.87 8.24
CA GLU A 164 19.66 -2.45 6.92
C GLU A 164 19.61 -1.37 5.83
N GLY A 165 20.72 -1.17 5.11
CA GLY A 165 20.99 -0.05 4.20
C GLY A 165 20.15 0.06 2.91
N ARG A 166 18.85 -0.27 2.93
CA ARG A 166 17.95 -0.13 1.78
C ARG A 166 17.42 1.30 1.68
N ASN A 167 17.64 1.94 0.54
CA ASN A 167 17.15 3.29 0.30
C ASN A 167 15.63 3.31 0.09
N TRP A 168 14.89 3.85 1.06
CA TRP A 168 13.43 3.95 1.00
C TRP A 168 12.92 4.70 -0.25
N LEU A 169 13.72 5.62 -0.83
CA LEU A 169 13.38 6.29 -2.08
C LEU A 169 13.33 5.32 -3.26
N VAL A 170 14.24 4.35 -3.31
CA VAL A 170 14.25 3.30 -4.34
C VAL A 170 13.05 2.39 -4.15
N GLY A 171 12.73 2.04 -2.90
CA GLY A 171 11.53 1.28 -2.56
C GLY A 171 10.25 2.00 -2.97
N SER A 172 10.18 3.31 -2.75
CA SER A 172 9.07 4.16 -3.16
C SER A 172 8.93 4.20 -4.68
N ALA A 173 10.03 4.39 -5.41
CA ALA A 173 10.01 4.46 -6.87
C ALA A 173 9.57 3.12 -7.50
N LEU A 174 10.12 2.00 -7.03
CA LEU A 174 9.73 0.65 -7.48
C LEU A 174 8.29 0.33 -7.10
N GLY A 175 7.89 0.67 -5.87
CA GLY A 175 6.52 0.49 -5.39
C GLY A 175 5.51 1.29 -6.23
N PHE A 176 5.81 2.55 -6.53
CA PHE A 176 4.96 3.39 -7.38
C PHE A 176 4.87 2.86 -8.82
N ALA A 177 5.99 2.45 -9.42
CA ALA A 177 5.99 1.86 -10.76
C ALA A 177 5.19 0.55 -10.82
N THR A 178 5.32 -0.30 -9.79
CA THR A 178 4.55 -1.54 -9.65
C THR A 178 3.06 -1.24 -9.50
N LEU A 179 2.72 -0.25 -8.68
CA LEU A 179 1.34 0.16 -8.45
C LEU A 179 0.68 0.68 -9.73
N VAL A 180 1.34 1.59 -10.45
CA VAL A 180 0.84 2.13 -11.73
C VAL A 180 0.68 1.01 -12.76
N SER A 181 1.64 0.09 -12.83
CA SER A 181 1.56 -1.07 -13.75
C SER A 181 0.40 -1.99 -13.39
N PHE A 182 0.21 -2.30 -12.10
CA PHE A 182 -0.90 -3.10 -11.61
C PHE A 182 -2.24 -2.48 -11.99
N ILE A 183 -2.42 -1.19 -11.72
CA ILE A 183 -3.66 -0.46 -12.03
C ILE A 183 -3.92 -0.40 -13.53
N PHE A 184 -2.88 -0.16 -14.34
CA PHE A 184 -3.02 -0.18 -15.79
C PHE A 184 -3.50 -1.56 -16.30
N LEU A 185 -2.89 -2.64 -15.79
CA LEU A 185 -3.29 -4.00 -16.17
C LEU A 185 -4.71 -4.33 -15.73
N THR A 186 -5.11 -4.02 -14.49
CA THR A 186 -6.48 -4.25 -14.02
C THR A 186 -7.49 -3.41 -14.80
N SER A 187 -7.11 -2.20 -15.23
CA SER A 187 -7.95 -1.35 -16.10
C SER A 187 -8.19 -1.98 -17.47
N LEU A 188 -7.15 -2.59 -18.08
CA LEU A 188 -7.29 -3.28 -19.37
C LEU A 188 -8.22 -4.49 -19.27
N VAL A 189 -8.09 -5.26 -18.19
CA VAL A 189 -8.95 -6.42 -17.92
C VAL A 189 -10.39 -5.96 -17.66
N ALA A 190 -10.58 -4.92 -16.85
CA ALA A 190 -11.89 -4.37 -16.54
C ALA A 190 -12.62 -3.88 -17.81
N HIS A 191 -11.91 -3.18 -18.71
CA HIS A 191 -12.49 -2.71 -19.97
C HIS A 191 -12.94 -3.87 -20.89
N GLN A 192 -12.23 -5.01 -20.87
CA GLN A 192 -12.62 -6.18 -21.65
C GLN A 192 -13.83 -6.92 -21.07
N LEU A 193 -13.95 -6.96 -19.74
CA LEU A 193 -15.01 -7.71 -19.05
C LEU A 193 -16.28 -6.89 -18.84
N PHE A 194 -16.16 -5.57 -18.66
CA PHE A 194 -17.26 -4.67 -18.30
C PHE A 194 -17.22 -3.37 -19.13
N PRO A 195 -17.62 -3.39 -20.42
CA PRO A 195 -17.51 -2.25 -21.34
C PRO A 195 -18.34 -1.00 -20.99
N SER A 196 -19.10 -0.99 -19.89
CA SER A 196 -20.17 -0.01 -19.68
C SER A 196 -20.35 0.49 -18.23
N GLN A 197 -19.35 0.37 -17.36
CA GLN A 197 -19.42 0.97 -16.01
C GLN A 197 -18.59 2.25 -15.91
N ASP A 198 -19.10 3.32 -16.53
CA ASP A 198 -18.75 4.69 -16.12
C ASP A 198 -19.43 4.97 -14.77
N VAL A 199 -18.91 4.41 -13.68
CA VAL A 199 -19.31 4.84 -12.32
C VAL A 199 -18.59 6.15 -12.02
N ARG A 200 -19.04 7.20 -12.71
CA ARG A 200 -18.66 8.58 -12.40
C ARG A 200 -19.16 8.88 -10.99
N ASN A 201 -18.25 9.16 -10.07
CA ASN A 201 -18.57 9.59 -8.71
C ASN A 201 -19.19 11.00 -8.75
N SER A 202 -20.49 11.08 -9.06
CA SER A 202 -21.23 12.35 -9.21
C SER A 202 -21.11 13.26 -7.99
N GLU A 203 -20.92 12.69 -6.80
CA GLU A 203 -20.81 13.45 -5.54
C GLU A 203 -19.44 14.11 -5.38
N LEU A 204 -18.35 13.45 -5.76
CA LEU A 204 -17.02 14.03 -5.69
C LEU A 204 -16.86 15.16 -6.71
N ASN A 205 -17.38 14.98 -7.94
CA ASN A 205 -17.33 16.02 -8.97
C ASN A 205 -18.09 17.28 -8.54
N LYS A 206 -19.29 17.12 -7.95
CA LYS A 206 -20.06 18.25 -7.37
C LYS A 206 -19.28 18.97 -6.27
N ILE A 207 -18.58 18.23 -5.42
CA ILE A 207 -17.78 18.81 -4.34
C ILE A 207 -16.57 19.56 -4.92
N ILE A 208 -15.84 18.95 -5.84
CA ILE A 208 -14.68 19.53 -6.51
C ILE A 208 -15.03 20.82 -7.26
N GLU A 209 -16.15 20.82 -7.99
CA GLU A 209 -16.64 21.95 -8.78
C GLU A 209 -17.11 23.13 -7.91
N SER A 210 -17.31 22.91 -6.60
CA SER A 210 -17.83 23.94 -5.68
C SER A 210 -16.82 25.03 -5.26
N GLY A 211 -15.56 24.94 -5.69
CA GLY A 211 -14.56 26.01 -5.56
C GLY A 211 -13.17 25.57 -5.11
N GLU A 212 -12.24 26.53 -4.99
CA GLU A 212 -10.83 26.30 -4.63
C GLU A 212 -10.64 25.69 -3.24
N VAL A 213 -11.39 26.18 -2.24
CA VAL A 213 -11.31 25.67 -0.87
C VAL A 213 -11.70 24.19 -0.82
N SER A 214 -12.71 23.80 -1.59
CA SER A 214 -13.15 22.41 -1.68
C SER A 214 -12.09 21.53 -2.33
N ARG A 215 -11.50 21.98 -3.45
CA ARG A 215 -10.40 21.26 -4.11
C ARG A 215 -9.19 21.06 -3.20
N LEU A 216 -8.78 22.11 -2.48
CA LEU A 216 -7.66 22.03 -1.54
C LEU A 216 -7.99 21.10 -0.35
N GLY A 217 -9.20 21.17 0.18
CA GLY A 217 -9.66 20.29 1.25
C GLY A 217 -9.71 18.82 0.81
N CYS A 218 -10.23 18.54 -0.39
CA CYS A 218 -10.20 17.19 -0.99
C CYS A 218 -8.77 16.68 -1.18
N PHE A 219 -7.87 17.53 -1.68
CA PHE A 219 -6.46 17.16 -1.83
C PHE A 219 -5.82 16.84 -0.48
N ALA A 220 -5.99 17.70 0.53
CA ALA A 220 -5.45 17.47 1.86
C ALA A 220 -6.00 16.18 2.49
N LEU A 221 -7.31 15.97 2.41
CA LEU A 221 -7.97 14.78 2.93
C LEU A 221 -7.46 13.50 2.23
N TYR A 222 -7.56 13.46 0.90
CA TYR A 222 -7.39 12.24 0.12
C TYR A 222 -5.93 11.91 -0.17
N CYS A 223 -5.07 12.92 -0.32
CA CYS A 223 -3.68 12.71 -0.70
C CYS A 223 -2.75 12.74 0.51
N LEU A 224 -3.15 13.30 1.66
CA LEU A 224 -2.27 13.45 2.82
C LEU A 224 -2.83 12.75 4.06
N VAL A 225 -3.99 13.20 4.57
CA VAL A 225 -4.48 12.75 5.88
C VAL A 225 -4.92 11.29 5.87
N ALA A 226 -5.73 10.88 4.88
CA ALA A 226 -6.20 9.51 4.77
C ALA A 226 -5.05 8.51 4.53
N PRO A 227 -4.17 8.70 3.53
CA PRO A 227 -3.01 7.81 3.35
C PRO A 227 -2.15 7.70 4.60
N PHE A 228 -1.89 8.82 5.29
CA PHE A 228 -1.07 8.79 6.50
C PHE A 228 -1.72 7.95 7.62
N LEU A 229 -3.02 8.14 7.87
CA LEU A 229 -3.76 7.32 8.84
C LEU A 229 -3.74 5.84 8.45
N GLU A 230 -4.08 5.54 7.19
CA GLU A 230 -4.21 4.16 6.71
C GLU A 230 -2.86 3.43 6.79
N GLU A 231 -1.77 4.06 6.37
CA GLU A 231 -0.45 3.45 6.49
C GLU A 231 -0.04 3.20 7.95
N ILE A 232 -0.38 4.10 8.88
CA ILE A 232 -0.14 3.86 10.32
C ILE A 232 -0.88 2.61 10.79
N VAL A 233 -2.16 2.46 10.45
CA VAL A 233 -3.01 1.37 10.92
C VAL A 233 -2.66 0.05 10.25
N TYR A 234 -2.60 0.02 8.93
CA TYR A 234 -2.50 -1.24 8.20
C TYR A 234 -1.06 -1.71 8.06
N ARG A 235 -0.07 -0.79 7.98
CA ARG A 235 1.33 -1.17 7.73
C ARG A 235 2.10 -1.19 9.03
N ARG A 236 2.19 -0.04 9.72
CA ARG A 236 2.95 0.04 10.97
C ARG A 236 2.35 -0.79 12.11
N PHE A 237 1.02 -0.80 12.24
CA PHE A 237 0.35 -1.55 13.30
C PHE A 237 0.03 -2.98 12.85
N LEU A 238 -0.98 -3.16 11.98
CA LEU A 238 -1.52 -4.49 11.68
C LEU A 238 -0.51 -5.42 10.99
N LEU A 239 0.10 -5.01 9.87
CA LEU A 239 1.06 -5.84 9.15
C LEU A 239 2.26 -6.22 10.02
N THR A 240 2.89 -5.24 10.68
CA THR A 240 4.02 -5.50 11.59
C THR A 240 3.65 -6.45 12.72
N SER A 241 2.47 -6.26 13.34
CA SER A 241 2.00 -7.16 14.41
C SER A 241 1.69 -8.58 13.93
N LEU A 242 1.18 -8.74 12.70
CA LEU A 242 0.96 -10.06 12.13
C LEU A 242 2.30 -10.71 11.76
N ALA A 243 3.22 -9.97 11.13
CA ALA A 243 4.52 -10.49 10.70
C ALA A 243 5.42 -10.96 11.85
N SER A 244 5.18 -10.52 13.08
CA SER A 244 5.92 -11.01 14.26
C SER A 244 5.41 -12.35 14.79
N THR A 245 4.21 -12.78 14.39
CA THR A 245 3.56 -14.00 14.90
C THR A 245 3.29 -15.05 13.81
N MET A 246 3.46 -14.67 12.54
CA MET A 246 3.29 -15.57 11.39
C MET A 246 4.24 -15.20 10.26
N GLU A 247 4.32 -16.08 9.26
CA GLU A 247 5.07 -15.84 8.03
C GLU A 247 4.68 -14.52 7.35
N TRP A 248 5.70 -13.76 6.94
CA TRP A 248 5.53 -12.43 6.34
C TRP A 248 4.53 -12.40 5.18
N SER A 249 4.58 -13.37 4.27
CA SER A 249 3.66 -13.41 3.12
C SER A 249 2.20 -13.57 3.55
N LYS A 250 1.94 -14.35 4.61
CA LYS A 250 0.60 -14.49 5.20
C LYS A 250 0.16 -13.21 5.87
N ALA A 251 1.04 -12.57 6.63
CA ALA A 251 0.79 -11.28 7.26
C ALA A 251 0.45 -10.19 6.23
N LEU A 252 1.20 -10.13 5.12
CA LEU A 252 0.97 -9.22 4.00
C LEU A 252 -0.40 -9.43 3.37
N VAL A 253 -0.76 -10.68 3.07
CA VAL A 253 -2.06 -11.02 2.48
C VAL A 253 -3.21 -10.67 3.43
N ILE A 254 -3.10 -11.04 4.71
CA ILE A 254 -4.16 -10.78 5.70
C ILE A 254 -4.34 -9.27 5.91
N SER A 255 -3.26 -8.50 6.09
CA SER A 255 -3.39 -7.05 6.28
C SER A 255 -3.98 -6.37 5.05
N SER A 256 -3.62 -6.83 3.84
CA SER A 256 -4.14 -6.30 2.57
C SER A 256 -5.61 -6.65 2.36
N LEU A 257 -6.05 -7.85 2.77
CA LEU A 257 -7.47 -8.23 2.77
C LEU A 257 -8.28 -7.38 3.73
N VAL A 258 -7.76 -7.16 4.94
CA VAL A 258 -8.42 -6.33 5.96
C VAL A 258 -8.50 -4.87 5.50
N PHE A 259 -7.44 -4.34 4.88
CA PHE A 259 -7.43 -3.04 4.22
C PHE A 259 -8.51 -2.94 3.14
N ALA A 260 -8.61 -3.92 2.23
CA ALA A 260 -9.64 -3.89 1.19
C ALA A 260 -11.06 -3.97 1.79
N ALA A 261 -11.26 -4.80 2.82
CA ALA A 261 -12.54 -4.99 3.47
C ALA A 261 -13.03 -3.75 4.25
N SER A 262 -12.12 -2.96 4.84
CA SER A 262 -12.47 -1.76 5.62
C SER A 262 -13.13 -0.66 4.77
N HIS A 263 -12.98 -0.75 3.45
CA HIS A 263 -13.58 0.19 2.51
C HIS A 263 -15.05 -0.14 2.21
N PHE A 264 -15.54 -1.33 2.57
CA PHE A 264 -16.93 -1.75 2.34
C PHE A 264 -17.42 -1.61 0.88
N SER A 265 -16.51 -1.70 -0.09
CA SER A 265 -16.83 -1.69 -1.53
C SER A 265 -16.50 -3.04 -2.15
N ALA A 266 -17.53 -3.78 -2.57
CA ALA A 266 -17.34 -5.05 -3.29
C ALA A 266 -16.78 -4.84 -4.70
N VAL A 267 -17.06 -3.68 -5.31
CA VAL A 267 -16.61 -3.32 -6.67
C VAL A 267 -15.11 -3.06 -6.66
N ASP A 268 -14.63 -2.29 -5.69
CA ASP A 268 -13.21 -1.89 -5.63
C ASP A 268 -12.34 -2.92 -4.90
N PHE A 269 -12.93 -3.95 -4.30
CA PHE A 269 -12.25 -4.88 -3.39
C PHE A 269 -10.97 -5.48 -3.97
N VAL A 270 -11.01 -6.00 -5.21
CA VAL A 270 -9.85 -6.63 -5.86
C VAL A 270 -8.73 -5.62 -6.10
N GLN A 271 -9.09 -4.41 -6.51
CA GLN A 271 -8.13 -3.34 -6.77
C GLN A 271 -7.51 -2.84 -5.47
N LEU A 272 -8.33 -2.60 -4.44
CA LEU A 272 -7.88 -2.21 -3.10
C LEU A 272 -7.00 -3.28 -2.45
N PHE A 273 -7.31 -4.57 -2.66
CA PHE A 273 -6.48 -5.66 -2.18
C PHE A 273 -5.09 -5.64 -2.83
N GLY A 274 -5.02 -5.47 -4.16
CA GLY A 274 -3.75 -5.37 -4.88
C GLY A 274 -2.93 -4.13 -4.49
N ILE A 275 -3.58 -2.96 -4.36
CA ILE A 275 -2.96 -1.75 -3.78
C ILE A 275 -2.42 -2.06 -2.37
N GLY A 276 -3.24 -2.77 -1.58
CA GLY A 276 -2.92 -3.31 -0.27
C GLY A 276 -1.55 -4.00 -0.24
N CYS A 277 -1.41 -5.00 -1.11
CA CYS A 277 -0.21 -5.83 -1.25
C CYS A 277 1.01 -5.02 -1.69
N VAL A 278 0.87 -4.11 -2.65
CA VAL A 278 1.99 -3.28 -3.15
C VAL A 278 2.50 -2.35 -2.06
N LEU A 279 1.59 -1.67 -1.34
CA LEU A 279 1.97 -0.77 -0.24
C LEU A 279 2.60 -1.53 0.93
N GLY A 280 2.04 -2.68 1.29
CA GLY A 280 2.59 -3.56 2.32
C GLY A 280 3.96 -4.12 1.95
N GLY A 281 4.16 -4.53 0.69
CA GLY A 281 5.46 -4.98 0.18
C GLY A 281 6.49 -3.86 0.18
N CYS A 282 6.11 -2.65 -0.25
CA CYS A 282 6.96 -1.45 -0.23
C CYS A 282 7.43 -1.11 1.20
N TYR A 283 6.51 -1.13 2.17
CA TYR A 283 6.83 -0.93 3.58
C TYR A 283 7.76 -2.03 4.12
N SER A 284 7.44 -3.30 3.82
CA SER A 284 8.21 -4.44 4.33
C SER A 284 9.63 -4.47 3.77
N TRP A 285 9.80 -4.12 2.49
CA TRP A 285 11.11 -4.07 1.85
C TRP A 285 11.96 -2.91 2.32
N SER A 286 11.36 -1.73 2.56
CA SER A 286 12.10 -0.52 2.96
C SER A 286 12.28 -0.38 4.47
N GLY A 287 11.47 -1.06 5.27
CA GLY A 287 11.37 -0.85 6.71
C GLY A 287 10.87 0.54 7.12
N ASN A 288 10.53 1.41 6.16
CA ASN A 288 10.23 2.82 6.39
C ASN A 288 8.79 3.16 5.96
N LEU A 289 8.01 3.66 6.92
CA LEU A 289 6.61 4.03 6.67
C LEU A 289 6.47 5.16 5.64
N ALA A 290 7.45 6.06 5.56
CA ALA A 290 7.45 7.13 4.56
C ALA A 290 7.39 6.57 3.13
N SER A 291 7.98 5.39 2.90
CA SER A 291 7.98 4.75 1.58
C SER A 291 6.56 4.41 1.11
N SER A 292 5.77 3.76 1.96
CA SER A 292 4.39 3.40 1.60
C SER A 292 3.46 4.63 1.61
N VAL A 293 3.64 5.57 2.55
CA VAL A 293 2.88 6.82 2.59
C VAL A 293 3.06 7.62 1.30
N VAL A 294 4.30 7.82 0.84
CA VAL A 294 4.56 8.57 -0.40
C VAL A 294 3.96 7.87 -1.61
N VAL A 295 4.11 6.55 -1.74
CA VAL A 295 3.51 5.79 -2.85
C VAL A 295 1.98 5.91 -2.85
N HIS A 296 1.35 5.77 -1.68
CA HIS A 296 -0.09 5.89 -1.51
C HIS A 296 -0.59 7.31 -1.83
N SER A 297 0.06 8.33 -1.26
CA SER A 297 -0.24 9.74 -1.53
C SER A 297 -0.12 10.11 -3.00
N LEU A 298 0.93 9.63 -3.69
CA LEU A 298 1.13 9.88 -5.12
C LEU A 298 0.07 9.19 -5.97
N TYR A 299 -0.32 7.97 -5.62
CA TYR A 299 -1.40 7.25 -6.29
C TYR A 299 -2.73 7.99 -6.16
N ASN A 300 -3.07 8.43 -4.94
CA ASN A 300 -4.28 9.20 -4.68
C ASN A 300 -4.25 10.55 -5.39
N ALA A 301 -3.11 11.24 -5.40
CA ALA A 301 -2.94 12.50 -6.13
C ALA A 301 -3.10 12.31 -7.65
N LEU A 302 -2.53 11.25 -8.22
CA LEU A 302 -2.70 10.93 -9.64
C LEU A 302 -4.18 10.66 -9.97
N THR A 303 -4.85 9.84 -9.16
CA THR A 303 -6.28 9.53 -9.34
C THR A 303 -7.14 10.78 -9.24
N LEU A 304 -6.88 11.65 -8.26
CA LEU A 304 -7.58 12.92 -8.09
C LEU A 304 -7.33 13.87 -9.27
N LEU A 305 -6.09 13.98 -9.75
CA LEU A 305 -5.76 14.81 -10.91
C LEU A 305 -6.44 14.33 -12.19
N LEU A 306 -6.54 13.01 -12.38
CA LEU A 306 -7.27 12.43 -13.50
C LEU A 306 -8.77 12.72 -13.41
N ALA A 307 -9.36 12.61 -12.22
CA ALA A 307 -10.76 12.97 -11.98
C ALA A 307 -11.05 14.47 -12.16
N LEU A 308 -10.06 15.35 -11.92
CA LEU A 308 -10.17 16.79 -12.15
C LEU A 308 -10.13 17.18 -13.63
N ARG A 309 -9.60 16.31 -14.50
CA ARG A 309 -9.40 16.58 -15.92
C ARG A 309 -10.56 16.07 -16.80
N SER A 310 -11.34 15.10 -16.29
CA SER A 310 -12.51 14.50 -16.97
C SER A 310 -13.77 15.35 -16.79
#